data_AF-X6FJB7-F1
#
_entry.id   AF-X6FJB7-F1
#
_cell.length_a   1.000
_cell.length_b   1.000
_cell.length_c   1.000
_cell.angle_alpha   90.00
_cell.angle_beta   90.00
_cell.angle_gamma   90.00
#
_symmetry.space_group_name_H-M   'P 1'
#
loop_
_entity.id
_entity.type
_entity.pdbx_description
1 polymer ?
#
loop_
_entity_poly.entity_id
_entity_poly.type
_entity_poly.pdbx_seq_one_letter_code
_entity_poly.pdbx_strand_id
1 'polypeptide(L)'
;MDYVEPGNSIRWAAGASAWGRRKTEFIKENIELEYPWTTVQPFFHRIGSAYPGADGVGDHQLLTALMEETDLVIDAAASTGVSFLLANWCRAHSVPMISV
;
A
#
# COMPACT_ATOMS: atom_id res chain seq x y z
N MET A 1 12.11 -1.15 -2.31
CA MET A 1 12.39 -1.91 -1.08
C MET A 1 11.23 -1.67 -0.13
N ASP A 2 10.53 -2.74 0.27
CA ASP A 2 9.29 -2.67 1.08
C ASP A 2 9.49 -3.19 2.52
N TYR A 3 10.74 -3.17 2.96
CA TYR A 3 11.15 -3.48 4.32
C TYR A 3 11.51 -2.18 5.05
N VAL A 4 11.41 -2.21 6.38
CA VAL A 4 11.97 -1.15 7.21
C VAL A 4 13.48 -1.35 7.28
N GLU A 5 14.21 -0.29 6.98
CA GLU A 5 15.66 -0.28 6.88
C GLU A 5 16.21 0.77 7.85
N PRO A 6 17.48 0.65 8.29
CA PRO A 6 18.11 1.67 9.13
C PRO A 6 17.99 3.09 8.58
N GLY A 7 18.07 3.25 7.25
CA GLY A 7 17.96 4.56 6.60
C GLY A 7 16.54 5.16 6.63
N ASN A 8 15.50 4.33 6.58
CA ASN A 8 14.11 4.81 6.53
C ASN A 8 13.44 4.84 7.92
N SER A 9 13.97 4.12 8.91
CA SER A 9 13.38 4.00 10.24
C SER A 9 13.29 5.31 11.02
N ILE A 10 14.20 6.26 10.81
CA ILE A 10 14.16 7.55 11.54
C ILE A 10 12.91 8.38 11.22
N ARG A 11 12.28 8.14 10.07
CA ARG A 11 11.04 8.80 9.63
C ARG A 11 9.83 7.87 9.65
N TRP A 12 9.99 6.65 10.16
CA TRP A 12 8.94 5.65 10.15
C TRP A 12 8.45 5.42 11.57
N ALA A 13 7.13 5.32 11.76
CA ALA A 13 6.51 5.37 13.08
C ALA A 13 7.07 4.31 14.07
N ALA A 14 7.46 3.15 13.56
CA ALA A 14 8.03 2.07 14.35
C ALA A 14 9.50 2.26 14.75
N GLY A 15 10.23 3.17 14.10
CA GLY A 15 11.64 3.36 14.36
C GLY A 15 12.47 2.09 14.13
N ALA A 16 13.52 1.93 14.95
CA ALA A 16 14.47 0.84 14.84
C ALA A 16 13.91 -0.54 15.25
N SER A 17 12.80 -0.60 15.99
CA SER A 17 12.21 -1.86 16.46
C SER A 17 11.60 -2.70 15.33
N ALA A 18 11.37 -2.10 14.15
CA ALA A 18 10.82 -2.78 12.98
C ALA A 18 11.84 -3.12 11.90
N TRP A 19 13.14 -2.91 12.13
CA TRP A 19 14.17 -3.21 11.13
C TRP A 19 14.07 -4.64 10.58
N GLY A 20 14.20 -4.78 9.26
CA GLY A 20 14.11 -6.06 8.57
C GLY A 20 12.70 -6.63 8.47
N ARG A 21 11.69 -5.98 9.05
CA ARG A 21 10.27 -6.35 8.91
C ARG A 21 9.68 -5.74 7.65
N ARG A 22 8.72 -6.41 7.05
CA ARG A 22 7.92 -5.82 5.97
C ARG A 22 7.06 -4.70 6.54
N LYS A 23 6.94 -3.62 5.79
CA LYS A 23 6.17 -2.44 6.21
C LYS A 23 4.69 -2.77 6.39
N THR A 24 4.11 -3.49 5.44
CA THR A 24 2.70 -3.89 5.45
C THR A 24 2.34 -4.81 6.61
N GLU A 25 3.19 -5.80 6.89
CA GLU A 25 3.03 -6.71 8.04
C GLU A 25 3.08 -5.94 9.36
N PHE A 26 4.09 -5.07 9.55
CA PHE A 26 4.19 -4.26 10.75
C PHE A 26 2.95 -3.38 10.95
N ILE A 27 2.50 -2.68 9.89
CA ILE A 27 1.32 -1.80 9.98
C ILE A 27 0.07 -2.59 10.37
N LYS A 28 -0.16 -3.76 9.75
CA LYS A 28 -1.28 -4.64 10.09
C LYS A 28 -1.25 -5.00 11.58
N GLU A 29 -0.14 -5.61 12.03
CA GLU A 29 -0.02 -6.07 13.41
C GLU A 29 -0.18 -4.92 14.41
N ASN A 30 0.40 -3.76 14.12
CA ASN A 30 0.28 -2.60 15.00
C ASN A 30 -1.15 -2.07 15.08
N ILE A 31 -1.87 -1.99 13.95
CA ILE A 31 -3.28 -1.55 13.95
C ILE A 31 -4.15 -2.58 14.67
N GLU A 32 -3.97 -3.87 14.43
CA GLU A 32 -4.77 -4.91 15.08
C GLU A 32 -4.51 -5.01 16.58
N LEU A 33 -3.29 -4.70 17.04
CA LEU A 33 -2.95 -4.64 18.45
C LEU A 33 -3.60 -3.43 19.16
N GLU A 34 -3.52 -2.24 18.56
CA GLU A 34 -3.99 -0.98 19.16
C GLU A 34 -5.50 -0.75 18.94
N TYR A 35 -6.06 -1.29 17.86
CA TYR A 35 -7.47 -1.13 17.46
C TYR A 35 -8.08 -2.49 17.07
N PRO A 36 -8.41 -3.35 18.05
CA PRO A 36 -8.80 -4.75 17.79
C PRO A 36 -10.06 -4.95 16.95
N TRP A 37 -10.90 -3.92 16.82
CA TRP A 37 -12.12 -3.96 16.02
C TRP A 37 -11.92 -3.46 14.58
N THR A 38 -10.70 -3.04 14.21
CA THR A 38 -10.36 -2.63 12.85
C THR A 38 -9.92 -3.84 12.04
N THR A 39 -10.56 -4.08 10.90
CA THR A 39 -10.12 -5.11 9.95
C THR A 39 -9.05 -4.54 9.03
N VAL A 40 -7.87 -5.19 8.99
CA VAL A 40 -6.76 -4.77 8.13
C VAL A 40 -6.34 -5.90 7.20
N GLN A 41 -6.41 -5.63 5.89
CA GLN A 41 -5.95 -6.56 4.87
C GLN A 41 -4.71 -5.97 4.17
N PRO A 42 -3.51 -6.54 4.38
CA PRO A 42 -2.31 -6.10 3.69
C PRO A 42 -2.26 -6.71 2.28
N PHE A 43 -1.81 -5.91 1.32
CA PHE A 43 -1.49 -6.38 -0.02
C PHE A 43 0.00 -6.13 -0.28
N PHE A 44 0.73 -7.19 -0.64
CA PHE A 44 2.13 -7.08 -1.03
C PHE A 44 2.23 -7.12 -2.56
N HIS A 45 2.13 -5.95 -3.19
CA HIS A 45 2.11 -5.82 -4.63
C HIS A 45 2.90 -4.60 -5.11
N ARG A 46 3.76 -4.78 -6.12
CA ARG A 46 4.52 -3.68 -6.70
C ARG A 46 3.75 -3.07 -7.86
N ILE A 47 3.14 -1.92 -7.61
CA ILE A 47 2.45 -1.14 -8.63
C ILE A 47 3.44 -0.55 -9.65
N GLY A 48 3.06 -0.56 -10.92
CA GLY A 48 3.84 -0.08 -12.06
C GLY A 48 4.83 -1.12 -12.58
N SER A 49 4.69 -2.39 -12.23
CA SER A 49 5.55 -3.48 -12.72
C SER A 49 5.05 -4.00 -14.08
N ALA A 50 5.97 -4.25 -15.02
CA ALA A 50 5.64 -4.92 -16.28
C ALA A 50 5.42 -6.44 -16.11
N TYR A 51 5.81 -6.99 -14.97
CA TYR A 51 5.68 -8.40 -14.63
C TYR A 51 4.69 -8.58 -13.48
N PRO A 52 3.90 -9.67 -13.47
CA PRO A 52 3.00 -9.97 -12.38
C PRO A 52 3.74 -10.18 -11.05
N GLY A 53 2.99 -10.09 -9.96
CA GLY A 53 3.45 -10.45 -8.62
C GLY A 53 3.88 -11.91 -8.51
N ALA A 54 4.45 -12.28 -7.37
CA ALA A 54 4.89 -13.65 -7.11
C ALA A 54 3.72 -14.67 -7.10
N ASP A 55 2.50 -14.18 -6.87
CA ASP A 55 1.23 -14.91 -6.95
C ASP A 55 0.67 -15.00 -8.39
N GLY A 56 1.36 -14.41 -9.37
CA GLY A 56 0.91 -14.35 -10.76
C GLY A 56 -0.12 -13.26 -11.05
N VAL A 57 -0.50 -12.45 -10.05
CA VAL A 57 -1.51 -11.40 -10.21
C VAL A 57 -0.85 -10.13 -10.76
N GLY A 58 -1.42 -9.56 -11.81
CA GLY A 58 -0.98 -8.29 -12.38
C GLY A 58 -1.70 -7.08 -11.77
N ASP A 59 -1.12 -5.89 -11.94
CA ASP A 59 -1.69 -4.62 -11.47
C ASP A 59 -3.16 -4.45 -11.85
N HIS A 60 -3.51 -4.74 -13.11
CA HIS A 60 -4.87 -4.52 -13.60
C HIS A 60 -5.90 -5.39 -12.88
N GLN A 61 -5.58 -6.66 -12.65
CA GLN A 61 -6.48 -7.57 -11.95
C GLN A 61 -6.65 -7.15 -10.48
N LEU A 62 -5.54 -6.82 -9.80
CA LEU A 62 -5.58 -6.41 -8.40
C LEU A 62 -6.30 -5.07 -8.21
N LEU A 63 -5.95 -4.05 -8.99
CA LEU A 63 -6.51 -2.71 -8.85
C LEU A 63 -8.01 -2.69 -9.18
N THR A 64 -8.47 -3.45 -10.18
CA THR A 64 -9.92 -3.56 -10.45
C THR A 64 -10.66 -4.09 -9.23
N ALA A 65 -10.20 -5.20 -8.63
CA ALA A 65 -10.83 -5.79 -7.45
C ALA A 65 -10.83 -4.84 -6.25
N LEU A 66 -9.71 -4.14 -6.01
CA LEU A 66 -9.62 -3.16 -4.92
C LEU A 66 -10.56 -1.98 -5.14
N MET A 67 -10.64 -1.43 -6.34
CA MET A 67 -11.46 -0.24 -6.63
C MET A 67 -12.97 -0.53 -6.54
N GLU A 68 -13.40 -1.78 -6.78
CA GLU A 68 -14.81 -2.18 -6.60
C GLU A 68 -15.27 -2.13 -5.13
N GLU A 69 -14.34 -2.33 -4.18
CA GLU A 69 -14.62 -2.40 -2.74
C GLU A 69 -14.14 -1.15 -1.98
N THR A 70 -13.53 -0.17 -2.65
CA THR A 70 -12.87 0.98 -2.01
C THR A 70 -13.69 2.26 -2.13
N ASP A 71 -14.04 2.85 -0.99
CA ASP A 71 -14.71 4.16 -0.94
C ASP A 71 -13.73 5.35 -0.99
N LEU A 72 -12.46 5.14 -0.65
CA LEU A 72 -11.44 6.19 -0.58
C LEU A 72 -10.03 5.63 -0.75
N VAL A 73 -9.22 6.27 -1.60
CA VAL A 73 -7.80 5.98 -1.74
C VAL A 73 -6.96 7.07 -1.09
N ILE A 74 -6.01 6.66 -0.23
CA ILE A 74 -4.96 7.53 0.31
C ILE A 74 -3.64 7.13 -0.34
N ASP A 75 -3.08 8.02 -1.15
CA ASP A 75 -1.82 7.80 -1.85
C ASP A 75 -0.64 8.32 -1.03
N ALA A 76 0.22 7.38 -0.66
CA ALA A 76 1.51 7.62 0.00
C ALA A 76 2.68 7.08 -0.85
N ALA A 77 2.50 6.98 -2.18
CA ALA A 77 3.53 6.50 -3.08
C ALA A 77 4.67 7.52 -3.20
N ALA A 78 5.91 7.03 -3.19
CA ALA A 78 7.10 7.86 -3.36
C ALA A 78 7.38 8.26 -4.83
N SER A 79 6.56 7.82 -5.79
CA SER A 79 6.79 7.99 -7.22
C SER A 79 5.60 8.67 -7.88
N THR A 80 5.83 9.83 -8.49
CA THR A 80 4.81 10.58 -9.23
C THR A 80 4.16 9.76 -10.35
N GLY A 81 4.92 8.87 -11.00
CA GLY A 81 4.36 7.99 -12.03
C GLY A 81 3.33 7.00 -11.48
N VAL A 82 3.56 6.49 -10.26
CA VAL A 82 2.59 5.63 -9.57
C VAL A 82 1.39 6.45 -9.11
N SER A 83 1.60 7.64 -8.55
CA SER A 83 0.52 8.56 -8.18
C SER A 83 -0.38 8.91 -9.37
N PHE A 84 0.19 9.19 -10.55
CA PHE A 84 -0.61 9.44 -11.75
C PHE A 84 -1.37 8.20 -12.24
N LEU A 85 -0.76 7.02 -12.16
CA LEU A 85 -1.45 5.77 -12.47
C LEU A 85 -2.65 5.59 -11.53
N LEU A 86 -2.46 5.71 -10.22
CA LEU A 86 -3.51 5.60 -9.21
C LEU A 86 -4.61 6.64 -9.42
N ALA A 87 -4.27 7.90 -9.69
CA ALA A 87 -5.25 8.95 -9.96
C ALA A 87 -6.11 8.67 -11.19
N ASN A 88 -5.54 8.07 -12.25
CA ASN A 88 -6.30 7.67 -13.42
C ASN A 88 -7.25 6.51 -13.11
N TRP A 89 -6.81 5.53 -12.33
CA TRP A 89 -7.66 4.43 -11.85
C TRP A 89 -8.81 4.94 -10.98
N CYS A 90 -8.50 5.76 -9.97
CA CYS A 90 -9.50 6.36 -9.08
C CYS A 90 -10.55 7.14 -9.88
N ARG A 91 -10.11 7.97 -10.85
CA ARG A 91 -11.02 8.70 -11.73
C ARG A 91 -11.90 7.77 -12.57
N ALA A 92 -11.34 6.70 -13.13
CA ALA A 92 -12.10 5.76 -13.96
C ALA A 92 -13.17 5.00 -13.17
N HIS A 93 -12.94 4.75 -11.88
CA HIS A 93 -13.86 4.04 -10.98
C HIS A 93 -14.70 4.97 -10.09
N SER A 94 -14.59 6.29 -10.26
CA SER A 94 -15.27 7.30 -9.43
C SER A 94 -14.96 7.19 -7.92
N VAL A 95 -13.76 6.72 -7.58
CA VAL A 95 -13.26 6.65 -6.20
C VAL A 95 -12.48 7.92 -5.88
N PRO A 96 -12.80 8.64 -4.80
CA PRO A 96 -12.02 9.81 -4.39
C PRO A 96 -10.60 9.41 -3.96
N MET A 97 -9.63 10.29 -4.23
CA MET A 97 -8.23 10.09 -3.89
C MET A 97 -7.69 11.31 -3.15
N ILE A 98 -6.96 11.07 -2.07
CA ILE A 98 -6.14 12.06 -1.36
C ILE A 98 -4.68 11.66 -1.56
N SER A 99 -3.86 12.56 -2.11
CA SER A 99 -2.42 12.35 -2.30
C SER A 99 -1.64 13.20 -1.32
N VAL A 100 -0.64 12.61 -0.67
CA VAL A 100 0.13 13.21 0.45
C VAL A 100 1.61 13.36 0.09
#